data_AF-A0A8H5SF25-F1
#
_entry.id   AF-A0A8H5SF25-F1
#
_cell.length_a   1.000
_cell.length_b   1.000
_cell.length_c   1.000
_cell.angle_alpha   90.00
_cell.angle_beta   90.00
_cell.angle_gamma   90.00
#
_symmetry.space_group_name_H-M   'P 1'
#
loop_
_entity.id
_entity.type
_entity.pdbx_description
1 polymer ?
#
loop_
_entity_poly.entity_id
_entity_poly.type
_entity_poly.pdbx_seq_one_letter_code
_entity_poly.pdbx_strand_id
1 'polypeptide(L)'
;MVLNNLGDEKFFDGLKLYLRRHQSQCTESDDLWKAWEEVTGGSIAAGMRVWTKQPGFPVLRVSESYDESGNIRGLQLFQQRFLTRGVAKEVDAPSDII
;
A
#
# COMPACT_ATOMS: atom_id res chain seq x y z
N MET A 1 -2.39 7.44 -1.35
CA MET A 1 -1.58 6.40 -0.66
C MET A 1 -0.08 6.68 -0.79
N VAL A 2 0.47 6.66 -2.01
CA VAL A 2 1.91 6.83 -2.27
C VAL A 2 2.40 8.21 -1.85
N LEU A 3 1.74 9.26 -2.36
CA LEU A 3 1.98 10.64 -1.99
C LEU A 3 2.01 10.84 -0.46
N ASN A 4 1.04 10.24 0.24
CA ASN A 4 0.93 10.35 1.70
C ASN A 4 1.99 9.55 2.47
N ASN A 5 2.61 8.54 1.86
CA ASN A 5 3.70 7.77 2.48
C ASN A 5 5.06 8.43 2.24
N LEU A 6 5.27 9.02 1.05
CA LEU A 6 6.55 9.63 0.69
C LEU A 6 6.66 11.11 1.08
N GLY A 7 5.52 11.80 1.16
CA GLY A 7 5.45 13.26 1.18
C GLY A 7 5.61 13.86 -0.23
N ASP A 8 5.14 15.10 -0.38
CA ASP A 8 5.04 15.77 -1.68
C ASP A 8 6.39 15.91 -2.38
N GLU A 9 7.43 16.36 -1.67
CA GLU A 9 8.76 16.60 -2.26
C GLU A 9 9.36 15.33 -2.89
N LYS A 10 9.41 14.24 -2.12
CA LYS A 10 10.00 12.97 -2.58
C LYS A 10 9.18 12.32 -3.69
N PHE A 11 7.86 12.48 -3.64
CA PHE A 11 6.98 11.99 -4.69
C PHE A 11 7.24 12.69 -6.03
N PHE A 12 7.26 14.03 -6.03
CA PHE A 12 7.49 14.80 -7.24
C PHE A 12 8.91 14.66 -7.77
N ASP A 13 9.91 14.53 -6.90
CA ASP A 13 11.29 14.34 -7.34
C ASP A 13 11.51 12.98 -8.00
N GLY A 14 10.92 11.90 -7.46
CA GLY A 14 10.96 10.61 -8.16
C GLY A 14 10.13 10.60 -9.45
N LEU A 15 9.03 11.36 -9.52
CA LEU A 15 8.29 11.52 -10.76
C LEU A 15 9.10 12.29 -11.82
N LYS A 16 9.79 13.37 -11.45
CA LYS A 16 10.71 14.09 -12.35
C LYS A 16 11.87 13.21 -12.81
N LEU A 17 12.40 12.36 -11.93
CA LEU A 17 13.47 11.41 -12.26
C LEU A 17 12.97 10.38 -13.28
N TYR A 18 11.81 9.78 -13.02
CA TYR A 18 11.16 8.83 -13.92
C TYR A 18 10.90 9.44 -15.31
N LEU A 19 10.26 10.61 -15.36
CA LEU A 19 9.94 11.29 -16.61
C LEU A 19 11.18 11.68 -17.41
N ARG A 20 12.27 12.09 -16.76
CA ARG A 20 13.54 12.37 -17.44
C ARG A 20 14.20 11.12 -17.99
N ARG A 21 14.14 10.00 -17.26
CA ARG A 21 14.81 8.76 -17.64
C ARG A 21 14.09 8.00 -18.75
N HIS A 22 12.76 8.08 -18.77
CA HIS A 22 11.91 7.33 -19.70
C HIS A 22 11.20 8.21 -20.73
N GLN A 23 11.72 9.41 -20.96
CA GLN A 23 11.16 10.33 -21.94
C GLN A 23 11.19 9.67 -23.34
N SER A 24 10.01 9.38 -23.89
CA SER A 24 9.80 8.76 -25.22
C SER A 24 10.05 7.25 -25.31
N GLN A 25 10.00 6.50 -24.20
CA GLN A 25 10.11 5.03 -24.19
C GLN A 25 8.87 4.33 -23.62
N CYS A 26 8.65 3.08 -24.03
CA CYS A 26 7.71 2.18 -23.35
C CYS A 26 8.27 1.80 -21.98
N THR A 27 7.44 1.92 -20.94
CA THR A 27 7.81 1.69 -19.55
C THR A 27 6.85 0.71 -18.90
N GLU A 28 7.36 -0.01 -17.90
CA GLU A 28 6.53 -0.85 -17.05
C GLU A 28 6.30 -0.18 -15.69
N SER A 29 5.26 -0.61 -14.98
CA SER A 29 4.95 -0.05 -13.65
C SER A 29 6.10 -0.18 -12.65
N ASP A 30 6.98 -1.17 -12.83
CA ASP A 30 8.16 -1.39 -12.00
C ASP A 30 9.23 -0.29 -12.16
N ASP A 31 9.32 0.35 -13.33
CA ASP A 31 10.27 1.45 -13.56
C ASP A 31 9.91 2.70 -12.76
N LEU A 32 8.61 2.94 -12.56
CA LEU A 32 8.12 4.03 -11.72
C LEU A 32 8.47 3.80 -10.25
N TRP A 33 8.34 2.56 -9.75
CA TRP A 33 8.69 2.24 -8.37
C TRP A 33 10.19 2.41 -8.13
N LYS A 34 11.04 1.93 -9.04
CA LYS A 34 12.51 2.10 -8.95
C LYS A 34 12.92 3.56 -8.86
N ALA A 35 12.29 4.45 -9.64
CA ALA A 35 12.57 5.88 -9.56
C ALA A 35 12.19 6.49 -8.19
N TRP A 36 11.12 6.01 -7.56
CA TRP A 36 10.78 6.44 -6.19
C TRP A 36 11.67 5.79 -5.12
N GLU A 37 12.08 4.53 -5.27
CA GLU A 37 13.03 3.89 -4.36
C GLU A 37 14.40 4.60 -4.38
N GLU A 38 14.84 5.05 -5.56
CA GLU A 38 16.10 5.81 -5.72
C GLU A 38 16.07 7.15 -4.98
N VAL A 39 14.91 7.82 -4.94
CA VAL A 39 14.75 9.11 -4.25
C VAL A 39 14.47 8.95 -2.75
N THR A 40 13.82 7.87 -2.34
CA THR A 40 13.39 7.69 -0.94
C THR A 40 14.30 6.80 -0.11
N GLY A 41 15.13 5.97 -0.74
CA GLY A 41 16.00 5.00 -0.09
C GLY A 41 15.25 3.84 0.61
N GLY A 42 13.93 3.76 0.47
CA GLY A 42 13.09 2.71 1.07
C GLY A 42 12.40 1.86 0.01
N SER A 43 12.10 0.59 0.32
CA SER A 43 11.42 -0.29 -0.64
C SER A 43 9.93 0.03 -0.74
N ILE A 44 9.56 0.75 -1.78
CA ILE A 44 8.17 1.10 -2.12
C ILE A 44 7.53 0.00 -2.97
N ALA A 45 8.34 -0.79 -3.70
CA ALA A 45 7.85 -1.85 -4.58
C ALA A 45 7.02 -2.91 -3.84
N ALA A 46 7.42 -3.27 -2.61
CA ALA A 46 6.68 -4.24 -1.79
C ALA A 46 5.25 -3.77 -1.47
N GLY A 47 5.09 -2.51 -1.08
CA GLY A 47 3.77 -1.92 -0.83
C GLY A 47 2.94 -1.85 -2.11
N MET A 48 3.51 -1.36 -3.20
CA MET A 48 2.80 -1.23 -4.48
C MET A 48 2.36 -2.56 -5.05
N ARG A 49 3.15 -3.63 -4.86
CA ARG A 49 2.81 -4.97 -5.34
C ARG A 49 1.52 -5.49 -4.69
N VAL A 50 1.31 -5.21 -3.40
CA VAL A 50 0.05 -5.54 -2.71
C VAL A 50 -1.11 -4.78 -3.36
N TRP A 51 -0.96 -3.49 -3.62
CA TRP A 51 -2.02 -2.65 -4.18
C TRP A 51 -2.33 -2.90 -5.66
N THR A 52 -1.35 -3.33 -6.45
CA THR A 52 -1.50 -3.54 -7.91
C THR A 52 -1.85 -4.98 -8.27
N LYS A 53 -1.35 -5.97 -7.53
CA LYS A 53 -1.52 -7.40 -7.87
C LYS A 53 -2.55 -8.12 -7.02
N GLN A 54 -3.05 -7.53 -5.93
CA GLN A 54 -4.05 -8.18 -5.10
C GLN A 54 -5.46 -7.63 -5.40
N PRO A 55 -6.31 -8.41 -6.09
CA PRO A 55 -7.71 -8.04 -6.26
C PRO A 55 -8.47 -8.16 -4.92
N GLY A 56 -9.47 -7.31 -4.73
CA GLY A 56 -10.34 -7.30 -3.54
C GLY A 56 -10.29 -5.96 -2.79
N PHE A 57 -11.26 -5.78 -1.89
CA PHE A 57 -11.35 -4.58 -1.07
C PHE A 57 -10.95 -4.90 0.38
N PRO A 58 -10.11 -4.08 1.04
CA PRO A 58 -9.85 -4.25 2.46
C PRO A 58 -11.08 -3.85 3.27
N VAL A 59 -11.49 -4.71 4.20
CA VAL A 59 -12.52 -4.45 5.20
C VAL A 59 -11.84 -4.26 6.54
N LEU A 60 -12.04 -3.09 7.13
CA LEU A 60 -11.52 -2.73 8.45
C LEU A 60 -12.64 -2.85 9.48
N ARG A 61 -12.42 -3.68 10.51
CA ARG A 61 -13.25 -3.75 11.69
C ARG A 61 -12.51 -3.04 12.82
N VAL A 62 -13.12 -1.98 13.32
CA VAL A 62 -12.61 -1.20 14.46
C VAL A 62 -13.39 -1.63 15.70
N SER A 63 -12.69 -2.00 16.76
CA SER A 63 -13.27 -2.31 18.07
C SER A 63 -12.64 -1.39 19.09
N GLU A 64 -13.48 -0.61 19.76
CA GLU A 64 -13.06 0.38 20.75
C GLU A 64 -13.36 -0.16 22.14
N SER A 65 -12.36 -0.11 23.03
CA SER A 65 -12.56 -0.37 24.46
C SER A 65 -12.64 0.96 25.20
N TYR A 66 -13.65 1.08 26.07
CA TYR A 66 -13.91 2.28 26.86
C TYR A 66 -13.58 2.02 28.33
N ASP A 67 -13.06 3.03 29.02
CA ASP A 67 -12.86 3.00 30.47
C ASP A 67 -14.14 3.42 31.22
N GLU A 68 -14.19 3.19 32.54
CA GLU A 68 -15.36 3.54 33.38
C GLU A 68 -15.73 5.05 33.32
N SER A 69 -14.77 5.91 32.95
CA SER A 69 -14.96 7.35 32.75
C SER A 69 -15.42 7.76 31.34
N GLY A 70 -15.72 6.80 30.45
CA GLY A 70 -16.19 7.06 29.08
C GLY A 70 -15.11 7.43 28.06
N ASN A 71 -13.82 7.33 28.42
CA ASN A 71 -12.71 7.59 27.52
C ASN A 71 -12.28 6.31 26.77
N ILE A 72 -11.84 6.45 25.52
CA ILE A 72 -11.31 5.34 24.71
C ILE A 72 -9.97 4.90 25.30
N ARG A 73 -9.90 3.67 25.82
CA ARG A 73 -8.73 3.07 26.46
C ARG A 73 -7.88 2.24 25.49
N GLY A 74 -8.49 1.74 24.42
CA GLY A 74 -7.81 0.96 23.40
C GLY A 74 -8.59 0.89 22.09
N LEU A 75 -7.84 0.89 20.98
CA LEU A 75 -8.36 0.73 19.63
C LEU A 75 -7.81 -0.60 19.08
N GLN A 76 -8.67 -1.56 18.80
CA GLN A 76 -8.33 -2.78 18.09
C GLN A 76 -8.76 -2.66 16.63
N LEU A 77 -7.81 -2.82 15.73
CA LEU A 77 -8.01 -2.76 14.29
C LEU A 77 -7.82 -4.16 13.72
N PHE A 78 -8.85 -4.70 13.09
CA PHE A 78 -8.79 -5.97 12.36
C PHE A 78 -9.03 -5.70 10.87
N GLN A 79 -8.08 -6.11 10.02
CA GLN A 79 -8.20 -6.01 8.57
C GLN A 79 -8.42 -7.39 7.95
N GLN A 80 -9.47 -7.54 7.15
CA GLN A 80 -9.74 -8.73 6.34
C GLN A 80 -9.99 -8.36 4.88
N ARG A 81 -9.70 -9.27 3.95
CA ARG A 81 -9.92 -9.03 2.51
C ARG A 81 -11.29 -9.53 2.08
N PHE A 82 -12.04 -8.68 1.39
CA PHE A 82 -13.31 -9.03 0.76
C PHE A 82 -13.12 -9.23 -0.74
N LEU A 83 -13.53 -10.39 -1.25
CA LEU A 83 -13.56 -10.73 -2.67
C LEU A 83 -15.01 -10.81 -3.13
N THR A 84 -15.30 -10.58 -4.41
CA THR A 84 -16.66 -10.69 -4.97
C THR A 84 -17.26 -12.10 -4.86
N ARG A 85 -16.44 -13.12 -4.54
CA ARG A 85 -16.85 -14.49 -4.21
C ARG A 85 -17.14 -14.73 -2.71
N GLY A 86 -16.94 -13.75 -1.85
CA GLY A 86 -17.10 -13.85 -0.39
C GLY A 86 -15.88 -13.36 0.40
N VAL A 87 -15.93 -13.48 1.73
CA VAL A 87 -14.78 -13.18 2.60
C VAL A 87 -13.63 -14.13 2.25
N ALA A 88 -12.45 -13.58 1.98
CA ALA A 88 -11.26 -14.38 1.65
C ALA A 88 -10.97 -15.35 2.80
N LYS A 89 -10.91 -16.65 2.51
CA LYS A 89 -10.45 -17.65 3.47
C LYS A 89 -8.91 -17.67 3.45
N GLU A 90 -8.28 -18.16 4.52
CA GLU A 90 -6.82 -18.25 4.68
C GLU A 90 -6.09 -18.90 3.47
N VAL A 91 -6.81 -19.75 2.72
CA VAL A 91 -6.35 -20.46 1.52
C VAL A 91 -6.20 -19.56 0.28
N ASP A 92 -6.73 -18.33 0.29
CA ASP A 92 -6.66 -17.39 -0.83
C ASP A 92 -5.44 -16.44 -0.76
N ALA A 93 -4.56 -16.62 0.22
CA ALA A 93 -3.31 -15.87 0.31
C ALA A 93 -2.36 -16.35 -0.82
N PRO A 94 -1.84 -15.45 -1.67
CA PRO A 94 -0.83 -15.84 -2.65
C PRO A 94 0.37 -16.43 -1.91
N SER A 95 0.80 -17.63 -2.31
CA SER A 95 1.87 -18.42 -1.71
C SER A 95 3.26 -17.75 -1.67
N ASP A 96 3.38 -16.54 -2.24
CA ASP A 96 4.64 -15.83 -2.44
C ASP A 96 4.96 -14.80 -1.35
N ILE A 97 4.32 -14.88 -0.18
CA ILE A 97 4.60 -14.00 0.97
C ILE A 97 4.84 -14.84 2.23
N ILE A 98 5.96 -15.56 2.25
CA ILE A 98 6.77 -15.86 3.45
C ILE A 98 8.23 -15.65 3.07
#